data_AF-A0A380DQ70-F1
#
_entry.id   AF-A0A380DQ70-F1
#
_cell.length_a   1.000
_cell.length_b   1.000
_cell.length_c   1.000
_cell.angle_alpha   90.00
_cell.angle_beta   90.00
_cell.angle_gamma   90.00
#
_symmetry.space_group_name_H-M   'P 1'
#
loop_
_entity.id
_entity.type
_entity.pdbx_description
1 polymer ?
#
loop_
_entity_poly.entity_id
_entity_poly.type
_entity_poly.pdbx_seq_one_letter_code
_entity_poly.pdbx_strand_id
1 'polypeptide(L)' 'MSRLLNDFNQSLHKGFIDKDISHKGNYTPKLLVNNKNEKVLSTIIDELQKCETFYFSVAL' A
#
# COMPACT_ATOMS: atom_id res chain seq x y z
N MET A 1 -10.63 -8.01 -14.88
CA MET A 1 -10.35 -6.56 -14.94
C MET A 1 -11.31 -5.71 -14.11
N SER A 2 -12.63 -5.90 -14.20
CA SER A 2 -13.64 -5.11 -13.47
C SER A 2 -13.48 -5.12 -11.95
N ARG A 3 -13.20 -6.30 -11.34
CA ARG A 3 -13.01 -6.42 -9.89
C ARG A 3 -11.79 -5.66 -9.38
N LEU A 4 -10.67 -5.73 -10.10
CA LEU A 4 -9.44 -4.99 -9.76
C LEU A 4 -9.70 -3.48 -9.77
N LEU A 5 -10.37 -2.97 -10.81
CA LEU A 5 -10.73 -1.55 -10.90
C LEU A 5 -11.65 -1.11 -9.75
N ASN A 6 -12.61 -1.95 -9.38
CA ASN A 6 -13.48 -1.67 -8.24
C ASN A 6 -12.70 -1.62 -6.92
N ASP A 7 -11.88 -2.63 -6.64
CA ASP A 7 -11.08 -2.71 -5.41
C ASP A 7 -10.09 -1.53 -5.32
N PHE A 8 -9.51 -1.14 -6.45
CA PHE A 8 -8.60 0.02 -6.55
C PHE A 8 -9.35 1.34 -6.30
N ASN A 9 -10.49 1.56 -6.95
CA ASN A 9 -11.30 2.78 -6.74
C ASN A 9 -11.77 2.92 -5.30
N GLN A 10 -12.19 1.83 -4.66
CA GLN A 10 -12.57 1.86 -3.24
C GLN A 10 -11.38 2.19 -2.34
N SER A 11 -10.21 1.63 -2.64
CA SER A 11 -8.99 1.89 -1.88
C SER A 11 -8.53 3.35 -2.02
N LEU A 12 -8.60 3.92 -3.23
CA LEU A 12 -8.29 5.34 -3.46
C LEU A 12 -9.29 6.26 -2.77
N HIS A 13 -10.59 5.98 -2.91
CA HIS A 13 -11.63 6.77 -2.25
C HIS A 13 -11.42 6.77 -0.72
N LYS A 14 -11.06 5.62 -0.13
CA LYS A 14 -10.77 5.55 1.30
C LYS A 14 -9.52 6.32 1.70
N GLY A 15 -8.44 6.17 0.94
CA GLY A 15 -7.15 6.74 1.26
C GLY A 15 -7.06 8.26 1.08
N PHE A 16 -7.81 8.80 0.12
CA PHE A 16 -7.66 10.19 -0.33
C PHE A 16 -8.91 11.06 -0.16
N ILE A 17 -10.11 10.48 -0.03
CA ILE A 17 -11.37 11.24 -0.02
C ILE A 17 -12.13 11.06 1.31
N ASP A 18 -12.41 9.82 1.69
CA ASP A 18 -13.21 9.51 2.89
C ASP A 18 -12.64 8.33 3.67
N LYS A 19 -12.02 8.62 4.82
CA LYS A 19 -11.40 7.60 5.68
C LYS A 19 -12.41 6.63 6.30
N ASP A 20 -13.68 7.00 6.42
CA ASP A 20 -14.68 6.27 7.19
C ASP A 20 -15.39 5.19 6.33
N ILE A 21 -15.21 5.21 5.01
CA ILE A 21 -15.72 4.15 4.14
C ILE A 21 -14.95 2.83 4.29
N SER A 22 -15.70 1.73 4.17
CA SER A 22 -15.11 0.41 4.03
C SER A 22 -14.57 0.21 2.61
N HIS A 23 -13.50 -0.55 2.48
CA HIS A 23 -12.92 -0.93 1.20
C HIS A 23 -12.53 -2.40 1.23
N LYS A 24 -12.42 -3.02 0.05
CA LYS A 24 -11.85 -4.35 -0.12
C LYS A 24 -10.50 -4.24 -0.84
N GLY A 25 -9.54 -5.05 -0.40
CA GLY A 25 -8.21 -5.10 -0.99
C GLY A 25 -7.16 -4.34 -0.17
N ASN A 26 -5.92 -4.37 -0.67
CA ASN A 26 -4.74 -3.88 0.04
C ASN A 26 -4.09 -2.68 -0.67
N TYR A 27 -4.86 -1.93 -1.47
CA TYR A 27 -4.34 -0.84 -2.32
C TYR A 27 -4.49 0.54 -1.67
N THR A 28 -4.85 0.60 -0.39
CA THR A 28 -4.93 1.86 0.35
C THR A 28 -3.53 2.42 0.61
N PRO A 29 -3.32 3.73 0.44
CA PRO A 29 -2.05 4.35 0.80
C PRO A 29 -1.77 4.15 2.30
N LYS A 30 -0.52 3.82 2.62
CA LYS A 30 -0.06 3.61 4.00
C LYS A 30 1.02 4.61 4.36
N LEU A 31 0.92 5.18 5.55
CA LEU A 31 1.98 6.00 6.14
C LEU A 31 2.96 5.08 6.88
N LEU A 32 4.16 4.89 6.33
CA LEU A 32 5.18 4.05 6.94
C LEU A 32 6.06 4.89 7.87
N VAL A 33 5.96 4.63 9.17
CA VAL A 33 6.80 5.27 10.19
C VAL A 33 7.37 4.19 11.09
N ASN A 34 8.65 4.33 11.45
CA ASN A 34 9.25 3.44 12.43
C ASN A 34 8.65 3.72 13.82
N ASN A 35 7.80 2.82 14.29
CA ASN A 35 7.22 2.85 15.63
C ASN A 35 7.50 1.54 16.38
N LYS A 36 6.87 1.29 17.52
CA LYS A 36 7.08 0.06 18.32
C LYS A 36 6.48 -1.19 17.68
N ASN A 37 5.43 -1.02 16.87
CA ASN A 37 4.64 -2.09 16.27
C ASN A 37 4.95 -2.29 14.77
N GLU A 38 5.41 -1.25 14.08
CA GLU A 38 5.68 -1.25 12.65
C GLU A 38 7.07 -0.68 12.34
N LYS A 39 7.75 -1.30 11.37
CA LYS A 39 9.02 -0.83 10.81
C LYS A 39 8.87 -0.69 9.30
N VAL A 40 9.46 0.37 8.76
CA VAL A 40 9.51 0.60 7.30
C VAL A 40 10.12 -0.59 6.57
N LEU A 41 11.18 -1.18 7.14
CA LEU A 41 11.87 -2.35 6.58
C LEU A 41 10.94 -3.56 6.39
N SER A 42 10.01 -3.80 7.33
CA SER A 42 9.08 -4.92 7.24
C SER A 42 8.18 -4.80 6.01
N THR A 43 7.68 -3.60 5.72
CA THR A 43 6.88 -3.36 4.50
C THR A 43 7.73 -3.47 3.23
N ILE A 44 8.96 -2.95 3.22
CA ILE A 44 9.85 -3.08 2.05
C ILE A 44 10.10 -4.57 1.74
N ILE A 45 10.39 -5.40 2.75
CA ILE A 45 10.61 -6.85 2.56
C ILE A 45 9.34 -7.53 2.03
N ASP A 46 8.18 -7.22 2.60
CA ASP A 46 6.89 -7.79 2.19
C ASP A 46 6.56 -7.47 0.72
N GLU A 47 6.83 -6.24 0.26
CA GLU A 47 6.63 -5.85 -1.15
C GLU A 47 7.68 -6.50 -2.08
N LEU A 48 8.94 -6.60 -1.66
CA LEU A 48 9.99 -7.27 -2.44
C LEU A 48 9.70 -8.76 -2.66
N GLN A 49 9.05 -9.43 -1.70
CA GLN A 49 8.66 -10.84 -1.83
C GLN A 49 7.51 -11.06 -2.83
N LYS A 50 6.69 -10.04 -3.08
CA LYS A 50 5.48 -10.13 -3.93
C LYS A 50 5.69 -9.57 -5.33
N CYS A 51 6.67 -8.68 -5.51
CA CYS A 51 6.95 -8.08 -6.81
C CYS A 51 7.66 -9.06 -7.75
N GLU A 52 7.44 -8.93 -9.06
CA GLU A 52 8.20 -9.69 -10.06
C GLU A 52 9.60 -9.10 -10.27
N THR A 53 9.70 -7.76 -10.28
CA THR A 53 10.94 -7.00 -10.45
C THR A 53 10.83 -5.68 -9.68
N PHE A 54 11.97 -5.12 -9.25
CA PHE A 54 12.02 -3.84 -8.52
C PHE A 54 13.22 -2.99 -8.96
N TYR A 55 13.14 -1.68 -8.72
CA TYR A 55 14.25 -0.75 -8.83
C TYR A 55 14.22 0.23 -7.65
N PHE A 56 15.37 0.47 -7.03
CA PHE A 56 15.52 1.51 -6.01
C PHE A 56 16.22 2.73 -6.61
N SER A 57 15.65 3.91 -6.38
CA SER A 57 16.27 5.19 -6.66
C SER A 57 16.42 5.93 -5.34
N VAL A 58 17.49 5.61 -4.62
CA VAL A 58 17.81 6.16 -3.30
C VAL A 58 19.24 6.67 -3.34
N ALA A 59 19.51 7.74 -2.58
CA ALA A 59 20.86 8.27 -2.45
C ALA A 59 21.82 7.23 -1.85
N LEU A 60 23.08 7.31 -2.26
CA LEU A 60 24.20 6.53 -1.73
C LEU A 60 24.68 7.07 -0.38
#